data_AF-A0A1X1DEE6-F1
#
_entry.id   AF-A0A1X1DEE6-F1
#
_cell.length_a   1.000
_cell.length_b   1.000
_cell.length_c   1.000
_cell.angle_alpha   90.00
_cell.angle_beta   90.00
_cell.angle_gamma   90.00
#
_symmetry.space_group_name_H-M   'P 1'
#
loop_
_entity.id
_entity.type
_entity.pdbx_description
1 polymer ?
#
loop_
_entity_poly.entity_id
_entity_poly.type
_entity_poly.pdbx_seq_one_letter_code
_entity_poly.pdbx_strand_id
1 'polypeptide(L)' 'MSLTTLATYLELTEDDLREMGLEQADLFTDEDKSSGDSQYYFNVPDTTPQRVLGKKGWSLGERVDVPASVVTAD' A
#
# COMPACT_ATOMS: atom_id res chain seq x y z
N MET A 1 7.17 -9.50 8.60
CA MET A 1 6.13 -8.66 7.96
C MET A 1 6.46 -8.52 6.49
N SER A 2 5.68 -9.14 5.62
CA SER A 2 6.08 -9.44 4.25
C SER A 2 5.43 -8.47 3.26
N LEU A 3 6.27 -7.69 2.56
CA LEU A 3 5.88 -6.88 1.40
C LEU A 3 5.11 -7.73 0.36
N THR A 4 5.38 -9.03 0.33
CA THR A 4 4.71 -10.04 -0.49
C THR A 4 3.18 -10.06 -0.35
N THR A 5 2.63 -9.86 0.86
CA THR A 5 1.16 -9.87 1.08
C THR A 5 0.54 -8.59 0.51
N LEU A 6 1.18 -7.45 0.75
CA LEU A 6 0.80 -6.17 0.15
C LEU A 6 0.89 -6.23 -1.37
N ALA A 7 1.98 -6.79 -1.90
CA ALA A 7 2.20 -7.01 -3.32
C ALA A 7 1.06 -7.84 -3.91
N THR A 8 0.74 -8.97 -3.28
CA THR A 8 -0.34 -9.86 -3.71
C THR A 8 -1.70 -9.17 -3.68
N TYR A 9 -2.02 -8.45 -2.60
CA TYR A 9 -3.28 -7.71 -2.48
C TYR A 9 -3.41 -6.60 -3.53
N LEU A 10 -2.31 -5.90 -3.78
CA LEU A 10 -2.26 -4.87 -4.80
C LEU A 10 -2.03 -5.47 -6.20
N GLU A 11 -1.96 -6.79 -6.38
CA GLU A 11 -1.66 -7.44 -7.67
C GLU A 11 -0.39 -6.90 -8.34
N LEU A 12 0.60 -6.58 -7.52
CA LEU A 12 1.91 -6.04 -7.84
C LEU A 12 2.98 -7.06 -7.46
N THR A 13 4.16 -6.88 -8.01
CA THR A 13 5.33 -7.64 -7.56
C THR A 13 6.00 -6.93 -6.39
N GLU A 14 6.75 -7.67 -5.58
CA GLU A 14 7.58 -7.07 -4.53
C GLU A 14 8.59 -6.08 -5.11
N ASP A 15 9.06 -6.35 -6.33
CA ASP A 15 9.95 -5.48 -7.08
C ASP A 15 9.24 -4.18 -7.49
N ASP A 16 8.00 -4.26 -8.00
CA ASP A 16 7.16 -3.07 -8.27
C ASP A 16 7.05 -2.19 -7.02
N LEU A 17 6.66 -2.76 -5.88
CA LEU A 17 6.51 -2.02 -4.62
C LEU A 17 7.82 -1.34 -4.21
N ARG A 18 8.93 -2.06 -4.34
CA ARG A 18 10.27 -1.55 -4.05
C ARG A 18 10.70 -0.46 -5.03
N GLU A 19 10.35 -0.57 -6.31
CA GLU A 19 10.56 0.46 -7.34
C GLU A 19 9.77 1.73 -7.04
N MET A 20 8.55 1.61 -6.48
CA MET A 20 7.80 2.79 -6.03
C MET A 20 8.43 3.43 -4.79
N GLY A 21 9.35 2.75 -4.11
CA GLY A 21 9.80 3.14 -2.78
C GLY A 21 8.69 3.02 -1.74
N LEU A 22 7.70 2.15 -1.97
CA LEU A 22 6.60 1.96 -1.03
C LEU A 22 7.03 0.96 0.04
N GLU A 23 7.29 1.47 1.24
CA GLU A 23 7.68 0.65 2.38
C GLU A 23 6.58 0.62 3.44
N GLN A 24 6.70 -0.31 4.39
CA GLN A 24 5.77 -0.35 5.53
C GLN A 24 5.84 0.92 6.39
N ALA A 25 6.96 1.64 6.33
CA ALA A 25 7.11 2.94 6.99
C ALA A 25 6.28 4.05 6.33
N ASP A 26 5.90 3.89 5.05
CA ASP A 26 5.03 4.80 4.31
C ASP A 26 3.53 4.46 4.49
N LEU A 27 3.22 3.38 5.20
CA LEU A 27 1.84 3.08 5.61
C LEU A 27 1.48 3.93 6.82
N PHE A 28 0.54 4.84 6.61
CA PHE A 28 -0.09 5.60 7.66
C PHE A 28 -1.21 4.77 8.29
N THR A 29 -1.34 4.86 9.61
CA THR A 29 -2.47 4.27 10.33
C THR A 29 -3.50 5.34 10.59
N ASP A 30 -4.75 5.07 10.27
CA ASP A 30 -5.86 5.93 10.65
C ASP A 30 -6.23 5.62 12.11
N GLU A 31 -5.50 6.20 13.07
CA GLU A 31 -5.73 5.99 14.52
C GLU A 31 -7.08 6.57 15.00
N ASP A 32 -7.76 7.37 14.18
CA ASP A 32 -9.04 8.01 14.55
C ASP A 32 -10.21 7.01 14.57
N LYS A 33 -10.06 5.82 13.99
CA LYS A 33 -11.05 4.74 14.07
C LYS A 33 -10.93 3.98 15.39
N SER A 34 -11.54 4.56 16.43
CA SER A 34 -11.74 4.03 17.78
C SER A 34 -12.56 2.72 17.89
N SER A 35 -12.52 1.83 16.88
CA SER A 35 -13.32 0.61 16.84
C SER A 35 -12.62 -0.50 16.08
N GLY A 36 -11.60 -1.10 16.69
CA GLY A 36 -11.18 -2.50 16.47
C GLY A 36 -10.59 -2.92 15.11
N ASP A 37 -10.70 -2.10 14.08
CA ASP A 37 -10.23 -2.41 12.72
C ASP A 37 -9.23 -1.33 12.29
N SER A 38 -7.95 -1.58 12.51
CA SER A 38 -6.89 -0.67 12.07
C SER A 38 -6.91 -0.59 10.55
N GLN A 39 -7.34 0.55 10.00
CA GLN A 39 -7.19 0.81 8.57
C GLN A 39 -5.84 1.48 8.33
N TYR A 40 -5.02 0.82 7.52
CA TYR A 40 -3.78 1.39 7.03
C TYR A 40 -4.08 2.06 5.69
N TYR A 41 -3.28 3.04 5.31
CA TYR A 41 -3.34 3.61 3.98
C TYR A 41 -1.96 4.10 3.58
N PHE A 42 -1.72 4.18 2.29
CA PHE A 42 -0.54 4.85 1.75
C PHE A 42 -0.97 5.84 0.68
N ASN A 43 -0.13 6.83 0.44
CA ASN A 43 -0.29 7.71 -0.70
C ASN A 43 0.63 7.21 -1.80
N VAL A 44 0.12 7.12 -3.03
CA VAL A 44 0.90 6.68 -4.19
C VAL A 44 2.06 7.66 -4.40
N PRO A 45 3.32 7.25 -4.21
CA PRO A 45 4.44 8.17 -4.33
C PRO A 45 4.69 8.54 -5.80
N ASP A 46 5.27 9.72 -6.05
CA ASP A 46 5.67 10.17 -7.39
C ASP A 46 6.68 9.24 -8.09
N THR A 47 7.34 8.38 -7.32
CA THR A 47 8.24 7.31 -7.77
C THR A 47 7.51 6.06 -8.26
N THR A 48 6.17 5.98 -8.12
CA THR A 48 5.38 4.87 -8.64
C THR A 48 5.50 4.80 -10.17
N PRO A 49 5.97 3.67 -10.74
CA PRO A 49 6.17 3.57 -12.18
C PRO A 49 4.81 3.62 -12.91
N GLN A 50 4.79 4.27 -14.08
CA GLN A 50 3.57 4.44 -14.88
C GLN A 50 2.88 3.11 -15.24
N ARG A 51 3.63 2.00 -15.29
CA ARG A 51 3.08 0.66 -15.49
C ARG A 51 2.08 0.27 -14.40
N VAL A 52 2.37 0.66 -13.16
CA VAL A 52 1.53 0.41 -11.97
C VAL A 52 0.34 1.34 -11.97
N LEU A 53 0.60 2.65 -12.17
CA LEU A 53 -0.46 3.66 -12.27
C LEU A 53 -1.50 3.29 -13.32
N GLY A 54 -1.06 2.86 -14.51
CA GLY A 54 -1.95 2.42 -15.58
C GLY A 54 -2.67 1.10 -15.30
N LYS A 55 -2.02 0.14 -14.62
CA LYS A 55 -2.62 -1.17 -14.30
C LYS A 55 -3.69 -1.06 -13.21
N LYS A 56 -3.43 -0.27 -12.17
CA LYS A 56 -4.36 -0.05 -11.05
C LYS A 56 -5.35 1.09 -11.31
N GLY A 57 -5.01 2.01 -12.21
CA GLY A 57 -5.74 3.27 -12.40
C GLY A 57 -5.46 4.28 -11.30
N TRP A 58 -4.31 4.19 -10.64
CA TRP A 58 -3.94 5.08 -9.54
C TRP A 58 -3.41 6.42 -10.04
N SER A 59 -3.72 7.47 -9.28
CA SER A 59 -3.11 8.79 -9.46
C SER A 59 -1.95 9.00 -8.49
N LEU A 60 -0.94 9.77 -8.89
CA LEU A 60 0.13 10.19 -7.98
C LEU A 60 -0.46 11.00 -6.82
N GLY A 61 -0.07 10.66 -5.59
CA GLY A 61 -0.62 11.22 -4.35
C GLY A 61 -2.01 10.68 -3.97
N GLU A 62 -2.56 9.72 -4.71
CA GLU A 62 -3.85 9.12 -4.38
C GLU A 62 -3.74 8.26 -3.11
N ARG A 63 -4.71 8.40 -2.21
CA ARG A 63 -4.79 7.59 -0.99
C ARG A 63 -5.35 6.22 -1.34
N VAL A 64 -4.55 5.19 -1.12
CA VAL A 64 -4.94 3.79 -1.25
C VAL A 64 -5.11 3.21 0.14
N ASP A 65 -6.32 2.76 0.44
CA ASP A 65 -6.64 2.12 1.73
C ASP A 65 -6.22 0.65 1.70
N VAL A 66 -5.59 0.21 2.78
CA VAL A 66 -5.03 -1.13 2.96
C VAL A 66 -5.56 -1.69 4.28
N PRO A 67 -6.26 -2.84 4.25
CA PRO A 67 -6.76 -3.45 5.47
C PRO A 67 -5.61 -3.99 6.34
N ALA A 68 -5.75 -3.90 7.67
CA ALA A 68 -4.79 -4.47 8.62
C ALA A 68 -4.45 -5.93 8.34
N SER A 69 -5.42 -6.73 7.87
CA SER A 69 -5.17 -8.14 7.55
C SER A 69 -4.07 -8.35 6.50
N VAL A 70 -3.81 -7.36 5.64
CA VAL A 70 -2.75 -7.40 4.63
C VAL A 70 -1.40 -7.01 5.23
N VAL A 71 -1.39 -6.13 6.23
CA VAL A 71 -0.19 -5.62 6.91
C VAL A 71 0.25 -6.55 8.04
N THR A 72 -0.70 -7.14 8.75
CA THR A 72 -0.51 -7.97 9.96
C THR A 72 -0.52 -9.48 9.68
N ALA A 73 -0.64 -9.93 8.43
CA ALA A 73 -0.54 -11.35 8.11
C ALA A 73 0.87 -11.89 8.45
N ASP A 74 0.94 -12.61 9.58
CA ASP A 74 2.08 -13.39 10.10
C ASP A 74 2.15 -14.77 9.42
#